data_AF-A0AA44WI90-F1
#
_entry.id   AF-A0AA44WI90-F1
#
_cell.length_a   1.000
_cell.length_b   1.000
_cell.length_c   1.000
_cell.angle_alpha   90.00
_cell.angle_beta   90.00
_cell.angle_gamma   90.00
#
_symmetry.space_group_name_H-M   'P 1'
#
loop_
_entity.id
_entity.type
_entity.pdbx_description
1 polymer ?
#
loop_
_entity_poly.entity_id
_entity_poly.type
_entity_poly.pdbx_seq_one_letter_code
_entity_poly.pdbx_strand_id
1 'polypeptide(L)'
;MPCFDKKLEASREELTDSVWAGDGKPGRGIRDVDCVITSKEVLMLADSRGFDFFSLARTNPSLTRQLFPDPQLDRFLFPPQPAHRDKPIAGSSGGNLYFTLQSVVSKNPGSQIQVIRGRNADVTEYIVASGAGEPIFKAARFYGFRNIQNLVRKLKPARPSRMPGGKPFGSARRPTGKTAGLEYTFVEVMACPGGCTNGGGQIKIDDPIVVERKGLAIKPGPQEQKQWLAEVDEAYFSAEEADDRDVVSGCDVPRQDLVDGISPSHIRDTLAHWSGITGVDLDRLVFTTYREVVSDVGKDKTTDTERVVQLAGKIGGGW
;
A
#
# COMPACT_ATOMS: atom_id res chain seq x y z
N MET A 1 -2.88 8.45 -7.70
CA MET A 1 -2.99 7.58 -6.50
C MET A 1 -4.43 7.13 -6.32
N PRO A 2 -4.72 5.86 -6.03
CA PRO A 2 -6.11 5.38 -5.87
C PRO A 2 -6.75 5.72 -4.50
N CYS A 3 -6.14 6.59 -3.69
CA CYS A 3 -6.51 6.80 -2.28
C CYS A 3 -6.49 8.29 -1.88
N PHE A 4 -7.51 8.73 -1.13
CA PHE A 4 -7.55 10.08 -0.57
C PHE A 4 -6.57 10.27 0.60
N ASP A 5 -6.33 9.23 1.39
CA ASP A 5 -5.40 9.32 2.54
C ASP A 5 -3.97 9.66 2.11
N LYS A 6 -3.60 9.38 0.86
CA LYS A 6 -2.32 9.83 0.29
C LYS A 6 -2.18 11.35 0.28
N LYS A 7 -3.28 12.11 0.18
CA LYS A 7 -3.26 13.58 0.34
C LYS A 7 -2.96 13.97 1.79
N LEU A 8 -3.55 13.26 2.76
CA LEU A 8 -3.29 13.49 4.18
C LEU A 8 -1.84 13.16 4.52
N GLU A 9 -1.32 12.05 4.01
CA GLU A 9 0.09 11.69 4.11
C GLU A 9 0.98 12.78 3.53
N ALA A 10 0.74 13.23 2.30
CA ALA A 10 1.52 14.29 1.66
C ALA A 10 1.43 15.66 2.37
N SER A 11 0.36 15.91 3.14
CA SER A 11 0.19 17.14 3.92
C SER A 11 0.89 17.15 5.27
N ARG A 12 1.52 16.03 5.67
CA ARG A 12 2.25 15.91 6.93
C ARG A 12 3.44 16.87 6.95
N GLU A 13 3.47 17.76 7.94
CA GLU A 13 4.47 18.83 8.05
C GLU A 13 5.90 18.31 8.24
N GLU A 14 6.04 17.06 8.70
CA GLU A 14 7.31 16.37 8.87
C GLU A 14 7.90 15.77 7.59
N LEU A 15 7.13 15.69 6.50
CA LEU A 15 7.59 15.14 5.20
C LEU A 15 8.19 16.26 4.34
N THR A 16 9.29 16.83 4.85
CA THR A 16 10.01 17.94 4.22
C THR A 16 11.52 17.76 4.35
N ASP A 17 12.27 18.26 3.35
CA ASP A 17 13.73 18.25 3.31
C ASP A 17 14.38 18.83 4.59
N SER A 18 13.82 19.90 5.15
CA SER A 18 14.32 20.54 6.36
C SER A 18 14.23 19.62 7.59
N VAL A 19 13.15 18.85 7.70
CA VAL A 19 12.97 17.87 8.77
C VAL A 19 13.89 16.68 8.55
N TRP A 20 14.07 16.25 7.30
CA TRP A 20 15.05 15.23 6.96
C TRP A 20 16.48 15.67 7.26
N ALA A 21 16.82 16.94 7.06
CA ALA A 21 18.13 17.54 7.32
C ALA A 21 18.50 17.64 8.81
N GLY A 22 17.52 17.49 9.70
CA GLY A 22 17.72 17.62 11.15
C GLY A 22 17.49 19.04 11.68
N ASP A 23 17.03 19.98 10.85
CA ASP A 23 16.75 21.37 11.24
C ASP A 23 15.50 21.49 12.13
N GLY A 24 14.71 20.41 12.22
CA GLY A 24 13.67 20.21 13.23
C GLY A 24 12.49 21.18 13.21
N LYS A 25 12.36 22.01 12.17
CA LYS A 25 11.26 22.98 12.03
C LYS A 25 10.22 22.45 11.04
N PRO A 26 9.18 21.72 11.51
CA PRO A 26 8.11 21.24 10.64
C PRO A 26 7.43 22.39 9.90
N GLY A 27 6.95 22.11 8.68
CA GLY A 27 6.23 23.07 7.85
C GLY A 27 7.10 24.09 7.10
N ARG A 28 8.44 23.95 7.11
CA ARG A 28 9.36 24.71 6.26
C ARG A 28 10.13 23.77 5.33
N GLY A 29 10.56 24.29 4.18
CA GLY A 29 11.34 23.54 3.19
C GLY A 29 10.49 22.96 2.06
N ILE A 30 11.13 22.16 1.22
CA ILE A 30 10.55 21.46 0.08
C ILE A 30 9.87 20.19 0.61
N ARG A 31 8.62 19.96 0.20
CA ARG A 31 7.88 18.75 0.60
C ARG A 31 8.34 17.55 -0.21
N ASP A 32 8.23 16.36 0.38
CA ASP A 32 8.48 15.10 -0.34
C ASP A 32 7.49 14.91 -1.49
N VAL A 33 6.24 15.35 -1.31
CA VAL A 33 5.16 15.26 -2.30
C VAL A 33 4.38 16.58 -2.32
N ASP A 34 4.46 17.31 -3.43
CA ASP A 34 3.75 18.60 -3.59
C ASP A 34 2.27 18.44 -3.87
N CYS A 35 1.91 17.42 -4.65
CA CYS A 35 0.55 17.21 -5.13
C CYS A 35 0.22 15.72 -5.24
N VAL A 36 -0.96 15.35 -4.75
CA VAL A 36 -1.52 14.01 -4.93
C VAL A 36 -2.82 14.15 -5.72
N ILE A 37 -2.87 13.53 -6.89
CA ILE A 37 -4.05 13.47 -7.76
C ILE A 37 -4.64 12.06 -7.71
N THR A 38 -5.94 11.95 -7.46
CA THR A 38 -6.66 10.68 -7.49
C THR A 38 -7.12 10.28 -8.88
N SER A 39 -7.44 9.00 -9.08
CA SER A 39 -7.94 8.49 -10.37
C SER A 39 -9.20 9.25 -10.82
N LYS A 40 -10.10 9.56 -9.88
CA LYS A 40 -11.27 10.40 -10.14
C LYS A 40 -10.91 11.84 -10.49
N GLU A 41 -9.94 12.44 -9.81
CA GLU A 41 -9.51 13.82 -10.08
C GLU A 41 -8.86 13.98 -11.46
N VAL A 42 -8.22 12.94 -12.01
CA VAL A 42 -7.73 12.95 -13.39
C VAL A 42 -8.89 13.14 -14.39
N LEU A 43 -10.00 12.45 -14.19
CA LEU A 43 -11.20 12.60 -15.03
C LEU A 43 -11.87 13.97 -14.84
N MET A 44 -11.93 14.46 -13.60
CA MET A 44 -12.45 15.80 -13.33
C MET A 44 -11.56 16.90 -13.96
N LEU A 45 -10.25 16.72 -13.93
CA LEU A 45 -9.30 17.62 -14.58
C LEU A 45 -9.54 17.61 -16.10
N ALA A 46 -9.83 16.43 -16.67
CA ALA A 46 -10.18 16.29 -18.08
C ALA A 46 -11.39 17.11 -18.51
N ASP A 47 -12.49 16.87 -17.80
CA ASP A 47 -13.74 17.57 -18.00
C ASP A 47 -13.56 19.09 -17.82
N SER A 48 -12.85 19.53 -16.77
CA SER A 48 -12.60 20.95 -16.49
C SER A 48 -11.82 21.68 -17.58
N ARG A 49 -11.07 20.94 -18.40
CA ARG A 49 -10.26 21.45 -19.51
C ARG A 49 -10.96 21.24 -20.86
N GLY A 50 -12.18 20.71 -20.86
CA GLY A 50 -12.97 20.45 -22.06
C GLY A 50 -12.42 19.33 -22.93
N PHE A 51 -11.67 18.37 -22.37
CA PHE A 51 -11.19 17.21 -23.12
C PHE A 51 -11.91 15.93 -22.68
N ASP A 52 -12.40 15.15 -23.66
CA ASP A 52 -12.89 13.80 -23.41
C ASP A 52 -11.70 12.87 -23.18
N PHE A 53 -11.45 12.53 -21.91
CA PHE A 53 -10.39 11.62 -21.49
C PHE A 53 -10.41 10.29 -22.27
N PHE A 54 -11.59 9.78 -22.61
CA PHE A 54 -11.71 8.46 -23.25
C PHE A 54 -11.48 8.50 -24.76
N SER A 55 -11.47 9.69 -25.35
CA SER A 55 -11.10 9.91 -26.76
C SER A 55 -9.58 10.02 -26.97
N LEU A 56 -8.80 10.10 -25.89
CA LEU A 56 -7.36 10.27 -25.98
C LEU A 56 -6.70 9.06 -26.66
N ALA A 57 -5.78 9.35 -27.58
CA ALA A 57 -5.00 8.33 -28.24
C ALA A 57 -4.17 7.55 -27.20
N ARG A 58 -4.21 6.22 -27.27
CA ARG A 58 -3.42 5.33 -26.41
C ARG A 58 -1.95 5.25 -26.82
N THR A 59 -1.57 5.89 -27.92
CA THR A 59 -0.19 5.93 -28.39
C THR A 59 0.62 6.83 -27.48
N ASN A 60 1.71 6.31 -26.93
CA ASN A 60 2.66 7.10 -26.17
C ASN A 60 3.24 8.18 -27.10
N PRO A 61 2.94 9.49 -26.91
CA PRO A 61 3.71 10.50 -27.60
C PRO A 61 5.18 10.28 -27.22
N SER A 62 6.12 10.63 -28.11
CA SER A 62 7.56 10.58 -27.81
C SER A 62 7.90 11.60 -26.73
N LEU A 63 7.48 11.32 -25.49
CA LEU A 63 7.73 12.12 -24.32
C LEU A 63 9.20 11.94 -24.01
N THR A 64 9.98 12.99 -24.28
CA THR A 64 11.37 13.06 -23.85
C THR A 64 11.34 13.19 -22.33
N ARG A 65 11.45 12.07 -21.62
CA ARG A 65 11.58 12.06 -20.17
C ARG A 65 12.87 12.80 -19.81
N GLN A 66 12.78 13.69 -18.82
CA GLN A 66 13.98 14.27 -18.22
C GLN A 66 14.74 13.17 -17.48
N LEU A 67 16.00 12.94 -17.88
CA LEU A 67 16.84 11.93 -17.26
C LEU A 67 17.18 12.31 -15.83
N PHE A 68 17.23 11.32 -14.95
CA PHE A 68 17.77 11.47 -13.61
C PHE A 68 19.28 11.76 -13.71
N PRO A 69 19.86 12.65 -12.88
CA PRO A 69 21.25 13.07 -13.02
C PRO A 69 22.27 11.92 -12.97
N ASP A 70 21.99 10.91 -12.15
CA ASP A 70 22.82 9.71 -12.05
C ASP A 70 22.26 8.58 -12.95
N PRO A 71 23.03 8.07 -13.93
CA PRO A 71 22.55 7.06 -14.87
C PRO A 71 22.21 5.70 -14.25
N GLN A 72 22.84 5.33 -13.12
CA GLN A 72 22.55 4.07 -12.44
C GLN A 72 21.22 4.18 -11.69
N LEU A 73 20.99 5.30 -11.00
CA LEU A 73 19.71 5.60 -10.37
C LEU A 73 18.60 5.84 -11.38
N ASP A 74 18.89 6.47 -12.53
CA ASP A 74 17.94 6.64 -13.62
C ASP A 74 17.37 5.29 -14.06
N ARG A 75 18.25 4.32 -14.33
CA ARG A 75 17.86 2.97 -14.74
C ARG A 75 17.18 2.18 -13.63
N PHE A 76 17.53 2.43 -12.38
CA PHE A 76 16.93 1.77 -11.24
C PHE A 76 15.50 2.27 -10.94
N LEU A 77 15.31 3.59 -10.95
CA LEU A 77 14.02 4.24 -10.68
C LEU A 77 13.07 4.17 -11.87
N PHE A 78 13.62 4.14 -13.09
CA PHE A 78 12.87 4.16 -14.34
C PHE A 78 13.44 3.11 -15.29
N PRO A 79 13.32 1.82 -14.93
CA PRO A 79 13.87 0.76 -15.74
C PRO A 79 13.16 0.74 -17.10
N PRO A 80 13.91 0.48 -18.20
CA PRO A 80 13.35 0.46 -19.55
C PRO A 80 12.32 -0.66 -19.73
N GLN A 81 12.38 -1.69 -18.90
CA GLN A 81 11.36 -2.71 -18.73
C GLN A 81 11.00 -2.78 -17.25
N PRO A 82 9.71 -2.77 -16.86
CA PRO A 82 9.33 -2.99 -15.47
C PRO A 82 9.88 -4.34 -14.99
N ALA A 83 10.87 -4.29 -14.09
CA ALA A 83 11.70 -5.44 -13.71
C ALA A 83 10.98 -6.46 -12.81
N HIS A 84 9.76 -6.16 -12.37
CA HIS A 84 9.00 -7.08 -11.55
C HIS A 84 7.51 -6.94 -11.81
N ARG A 85 6.95 -8.01 -12.38
CA ARG A 85 5.52 -8.15 -12.66
C ARG A 85 4.79 -8.19 -11.33
N ASP A 86 3.90 -7.23 -11.07
CA ASP A 86 3.00 -7.30 -9.92
C ASP A 86 2.13 -8.56 -10.08
N LYS A 87 2.58 -9.68 -9.52
CA LYS A 87 1.83 -10.94 -9.62
C LYS A 87 0.51 -10.72 -8.90
N PRO A 88 -0.63 -11.19 -9.43
CA PRO A 88 -1.92 -11.09 -8.72
C PRO A 88 -1.89 -11.66 -7.29
N ILE A 89 -0.97 -12.61 -7.02
CA ILE A 89 -0.74 -13.18 -5.69
C ILE A 89 -0.05 -12.23 -4.71
N ALA A 90 0.76 -11.28 -5.18
CA ALA A 90 1.35 -10.22 -4.37
C ALA A 90 0.30 -9.18 -3.97
N GLY A 91 -0.74 -9.02 -4.80
CA GLY A 91 -1.89 -8.16 -4.58
C GLY A 91 -1.59 -6.69 -4.84
N SER A 92 -2.64 -5.87 -4.89
CA SER A 92 -2.58 -4.44 -5.22
C SER A 92 -2.05 -3.55 -4.09
N SER A 93 -1.45 -4.14 -3.03
CA SER A 93 -0.89 -3.43 -1.87
C SER A 93 0.61 -3.10 -2.02
N GLY A 94 1.21 -3.44 -3.16
CA GLY A 94 2.66 -3.35 -3.37
C GLY A 94 3.45 -4.56 -2.86
N GLY A 95 2.77 -5.66 -2.51
CA GLY A 95 3.40 -6.97 -2.34
C GLY A 95 4.36 -7.13 -1.16
N ASN A 96 4.42 -6.20 -0.21
CA ASN A 96 5.40 -6.23 0.89
C ASN A 96 5.42 -7.56 1.66
N LEU A 97 4.24 -8.06 2.07
CA LEU A 97 4.11 -9.36 2.71
C LEU A 97 4.59 -10.49 1.80
N TYR A 98 4.21 -10.46 0.52
CA TYR A 98 4.58 -11.49 -0.44
C TYR A 98 6.11 -11.58 -0.59
N PHE A 99 6.78 -10.45 -0.85
CA PHE A 99 8.24 -10.42 -0.99
C PHE A 99 8.96 -10.74 0.32
N THR A 100 8.38 -10.37 1.47
CA THR A 100 8.89 -10.79 2.78
C THR A 100 8.85 -12.32 2.90
N LEU A 101 7.74 -12.96 2.53
CA LEU A 101 7.62 -14.42 2.53
C LEU A 101 8.63 -15.08 1.58
N GLN A 102 8.78 -14.57 0.35
CA GLN A 102 9.77 -15.09 -0.60
C GLN A 102 11.21 -14.96 -0.07
N SER A 103 11.52 -13.81 0.54
CA SER A 103 12.82 -13.57 1.18
C SER A 103 13.09 -14.57 2.32
N VAL A 104 12.09 -14.83 3.17
CA VAL A 104 12.21 -15.81 4.26
C VAL A 104 12.42 -17.22 3.70
N VAL A 105 11.66 -17.63 2.70
CA VAL A 105 11.82 -18.95 2.06
C VAL A 105 13.20 -19.10 1.42
N SER A 106 13.69 -18.07 0.72
CA SER A 106 15.02 -18.10 0.07
C SER A 106 16.17 -18.31 1.06
N LYS A 107 16.02 -17.80 2.30
CA LYS A 107 17.01 -17.97 3.38
C LYS A 107 16.88 -19.29 4.13
N ASN A 108 15.81 -20.04 3.91
CA ASN A 108 15.51 -21.30 4.58
C ASN A 108 15.21 -22.40 3.55
N PRO A 109 16.24 -22.99 2.90
CA PRO A 109 16.05 -24.03 1.90
C PRO A 109 15.24 -25.21 2.42
N GLY A 110 14.31 -25.71 1.60
CA GLY A 110 13.40 -26.80 1.99
C GLY A 110 12.20 -26.37 2.83
N SER A 111 12.05 -25.07 3.11
CA SER A 111 10.83 -24.52 3.71
C SER A 111 9.70 -24.34 2.69
N GLN A 112 8.46 -24.30 3.19
CA GLN A 112 7.26 -24.09 2.38
C GLN A 112 6.31 -23.09 3.02
N ILE A 113 5.58 -22.35 2.19
CA ILE A 113 4.54 -21.39 2.63
C ILE A 113 3.21 -22.14 2.76
N GLN A 114 2.65 -22.14 3.96
CA GLN A 114 1.30 -22.60 4.24
C GLN A 114 0.37 -21.39 4.32
N VAL A 115 -0.71 -21.41 3.54
CA VAL A 115 -1.70 -20.34 3.48
C VAL A 115 -2.97 -20.77 4.22
N ILE A 116 -3.35 -20.02 5.24
CA ILE A 116 -4.53 -20.27 6.06
C ILE A 116 -5.52 -19.14 5.79
N ARG A 117 -6.63 -19.46 5.14
CA ARG A 117 -7.70 -18.48 4.88
C ARG A 117 -8.38 -18.10 6.19
N GLY A 118 -8.55 -16.80 6.39
CA GLY A 118 -9.24 -16.26 7.55
C GLY A 118 -10.76 -16.32 7.40
N ARG A 119 -11.46 -15.54 8.25
CA ARG A 119 -12.94 -15.50 8.29
C ARG A 119 -13.58 -14.92 7.01
N ASN A 120 -12.84 -14.12 6.26
CA ASN A 120 -13.26 -13.51 5.00
C ASN A 120 -12.05 -13.41 4.06
N ALA A 121 -12.28 -13.01 2.80
CA ALA A 121 -11.24 -12.90 1.78
C ALA A 121 -10.14 -11.86 2.12
N ASP A 122 -10.45 -10.90 3.00
CA ASP A 122 -9.56 -9.82 3.41
C ASP A 122 -8.65 -10.20 4.59
N VAL A 123 -8.80 -11.39 5.16
CA VAL A 123 -7.94 -11.90 6.23
C VAL A 123 -7.28 -13.20 5.76
N THR A 124 -5.95 -13.24 5.77
CA THR A 124 -5.19 -14.44 5.41
C THR A 124 -3.96 -14.54 6.29
N GLU A 125 -3.67 -15.73 6.77
CA GLU A 125 -2.51 -16.02 7.61
C GLU A 125 -1.54 -16.89 6.83
N TYR A 126 -0.25 -16.70 7.07
CA TYR A 126 0.85 -17.34 6.38
C TYR A 126 1.82 -17.92 7.40
N ILE A 127 2.20 -19.18 7.21
CA ILE A 127 3.22 -19.84 8.01
C ILE A 127 4.29 -20.35 7.06
N VAL A 128 5.52 -19.88 7.20
CA VAL A 128 6.68 -20.53 6.57
C VAL A 128 7.13 -21.64 7.51
N ALA A 129 7.03 -22.88 7.07
CA ALA A 129 7.41 -24.06 7.84
C ALA A 129 8.65 -24.73 7.26
N SER A 130 9.53 -25.26 8.11
CA SER A 130 10.69 -26.05 7.72
C SER A 130 10.29 -27.34 7.01
N GLY A 131 11.24 -28.04 6.39
CA GLY A 131 10.99 -29.36 5.79
C GLY A 131 10.48 -30.41 6.80
N ALA A 132 10.75 -30.22 8.09
CA ALA A 132 10.23 -31.05 9.18
C ALA A 132 8.82 -30.62 9.68
N GLY A 133 8.26 -29.54 9.12
CA GLY A 133 6.94 -29.03 9.49
C GLY A 133 6.94 -28.03 10.65
N GLU A 134 8.10 -27.63 11.16
CA GLU A 134 8.20 -26.66 12.26
C GLU A 134 8.03 -25.21 11.76
N PRO A 135 7.23 -24.35 12.44
CA PRO A 135 7.00 -22.98 11.99
C PRO A 135 8.25 -22.10 12.21
N ILE A 136 8.77 -21.53 11.11
CA ILE A 136 9.93 -20.62 11.10
C ILE A 136 9.47 -19.16 11.18
N PHE A 137 8.41 -18.82 10.44
CA PHE A 137 7.93 -17.45 10.33
C PHE A 137 6.41 -17.45 10.24
N LYS A 138 5.77 -16.55 10.99
CA LYS A 138 4.32 -16.37 10.96
C LYS A 138 4.01 -14.95 10.55
N ALA A 139 3.16 -14.80 9.55
CA ALA A 139 2.69 -13.50 9.11
C ALA A 139 1.21 -13.51 8.77
N ALA A 140 0.63 -12.33 8.64
CA ALA A 140 -0.77 -12.22 8.29
C ALA A 140 -1.06 -10.96 7.48
N ARG A 141 -2.16 -11.01 6.74
CA ARG A 141 -2.76 -9.93 5.98
C ARG A 141 -4.11 -9.59 6.59
N PHE A 142 -4.34 -8.33 6.92
CA PHE A 142 -5.63 -7.83 7.41
C PHE A 142 -6.05 -6.59 6.63
N TYR A 143 -6.91 -6.78 5.63
CA TYR A 143 -7.46 -5.68 4.83
C TYR A 143 -8.83 -5.26 5.33
N GLY A 144 -9.17 -3.98 5.17
CA GLY A 144 -10.41 -3.41 5.69
C GLY A 144 -10.30 -2.96 7.15
N PHE A 145 -10.75 -1.73 7.41
CA PHE A 145 -10.70 -1.11 8.74
C PHE A 145 -11.34 -1.96 9.85
N ARG A 146 -12.46 -2.64 9.57
CA ARG A 146 -13.12 -3.55 10.52
C ARG A 146 -12.21 -4.70 10.95
N ASN A 147 -11.44 -5.28 10.03
CA ASN A 147 -10.49 -6.36 10.32
C ASN A 147 -9.29 -5.83 11.11
N ILE A 148 -8.78 -4.63 10.78
CA ILE A 148 -7.73 -3.95 11.55
C ILE A 148 -8.19 -3.68 12.98
N GLN A 149 -9.41 -3.17 13.17
CA GLN A 149 -9.98 -2.96 14.51
C GLN A 149 -10.09 -4.27 15.31
N ASN A 150 -10.46 -5.37 14.64
CA ASN A 150 -10.51 -6.69 15.27
C ASN A 150 -9.12 -7.18 15.66
N LEU A 151 -8.11 -6.98 14.80
CA LEU A 151 -6.71 -7.29 15.09
C LEU A 151 -6.20 -6.48 16.30
N VAL A 152 -6.35 -5.16 16.29
CA VAL A 152 -5.92 -4.27 17.38
C VAL A 152 -6.60 -4.63 18.70
N ARG A 153 -7.89 -4.99 18.68
CA ARG A 153 -8.61 -5.46 19.87
C ARG A 153 -8.02 -6.75 20.46
N LYS A 154 -7.48 -7.64 19.64
CA LYS A 154 -6.82 -8.87 20.10
C LYS A 154 -5.39 -8.62 20.58
N LEU A 155 -4.69 -7.62 20.04
CA LEU A 155 -3.34 -7.23 20.45
C LEU A 155 -3.34 -6.45 21.78
N LYS A 156 -4.41 -5.68 22.05
CA LYS A 156 -4.55 -4.95 23.32
C LYS A 156 -4.71 -5.95 24.48
N PRO A 157 -3.93 -5.82 25.57
CA PRO A 157 -4.15 -6.59 26.78
C PRO A 157 -5.60 -6.44 27.25
N ALA A 158 -6.19 -7.52 27.77
CA ALA A 158 -7.54 -7.46 28.33
C ALA A 158 -7.59 -6.37 29.41
N ARG A 159 -8.45 -5.36 29.21
CA ARG A 159 -8.63 -4.32 30.24
C ARG A 159 -9.20 -4.97 31.50
N PRO A 160 -8.60 -4.77 32.69
CA PRO A 160 -9.24 -5.20 33.92
C PRO A 160 -10.59 -4.47 34.06
N SER A 161 -11.64 -5.22 34.38
CA SER A 161 -12.98 -4.68 34.62
C SER A 161 -12.91 -3.55 35.65
N ARG A 162 -13.21 -2.32 35.23
CA ARG A 162 -13.36 -1.15 36.10
C ARG A 162 -14.83 -1.02 36.50
N MET A 163 -15.29 -1.92 37.37
CA MET A 163 -16.47 -1.64 38.19
C MET A 163 -16.02 -1.43 39.64
N PRO A 164 -15.97 -0.18 40.13
CA PRO A 164 -15.82 0.07 41.56
C PRO A 164 -17.09 -0.43 42.27
N GLY A 165 -16.96 -1.50 43.07
CA GLY A 165 -18.01 -1.95 44.00
C GLY A 165 -19.06 -2.95 43.47
N GLY A 166 -19.02 -3.38 42.21
CA GLY A 166 -19.95 -4.38 41.69
C GLY A 166 -19.44 -5.82 41.87
N LYS A 167 -20.07 -6.62 42.76
CA LYS A 167 -19.88 -8.08 42.75
C LYS A 167 -20.33 -8.63 41.38
N PRO A 168 -19.54 -9.48 40.70
CA PRO A 168 -19.93 -10.03 39.42
C PRO A 168 -21.13 -10.97 39.62
N PHE A 169 -22.31 -10.55 39.16
CA PHE A 169 -23.49 -11.40 39.11
C PHE A 169 -23.59 -12.01 37.71
N GLY A 170 -23.66 -13.34 37.66
CA GLY A 170 -23.77 -14.09 36.41
C GLY A 170 -22.46 -14.77 36.00
N SER A 171 -22.58 -16.02 35.59
CA SER A 171 -21.52 -16.84 35.00
C SER A 171 -21.13 -16.27 33.63
N ALA A 172 -20.49 -15.11 33.62
CA ALA A 172 -19.73 -14.65 32.46
C ALA A 172 -18.55 -15.62 32.36
N ARG A 173 -18.73 -16.68 31.55
CA ARG A 173 -17.69 -17.61 31.15
C ARG A 173 -16.42 -16.81 30.93
N ARG A 174 -15.46 -16.92 31.85
CA ARG A 174 -14.06 -16.63 31.54
C ARG A 174 -13.78 -17.39 30.26
N PRO A 175 -13.35 -16.75 29.16
CA PRO A 175 -12.76 -17.53 28.09
C PRO A 175 -11.51 -18.15 28.70
N THR A 176 -11.61 -19.40 29.13
CA THR A 176 -10.50 -20.31 29.43
C THR A 176 -9.83 -20.73 28.12
N GLY A 177 -9.57 -19.76 27.25
CA GLY A 177 -8.53 -19.88 26.25
C GLY A 177 -7.38 -19.08 26.81
N LYS A 178 -6.20 -19.69 26.93
CA LYS A 178 -4.96 -18.94 26.75
C LYS A 178 -5.25 -17.92 25.65
N THR A 179 -5.15 -16.63 25.92
CA THR A 179 -4.82 -15.68 24.86
C THR A 179 -3.46 -16.14 24.37
N ALA A 180 -3.43 -17.13 23.48
CA ALA A 180 -2.31 -17.36 22.61
C ALA A 180 -2.11 -16.00 21.99
N GLY A 181 -1.04 -15.32 22.41
CA GLY A 181 -0.66 -14.06 21.79
C GLY A 181 -0.72 -14.29 20.29
N LEU A 182 -1.29 -13.33 19.56
CA LEU A 182 -1.14 -13.32 18.12
C LEU A 182 0.36 -13.14 17.85
N GLU A 183 1.07 -14.25 17.77
CA GLU A 183 2.51 -14.27 17.56
C GLU A 183 2.75 -14.26 16.05
N TYR A 184 2.38 -13.13 15.42
CA TYR A 184 2.81 -12.82 14.07
C TYR A 184 4.12 -12.04 14.17
N THR A 185 5.10 -12.45 13.39
CA THR A 185 6.35 -11.70 13.21
C THR A 185 6.12 -10.48 12.32
N PHE A 186 5.21 -10.58 11.35
CA PHE A 186 4.88 -9.51 10.43
C PHE A 186 3.38 -9.48 10.11
N VAL A 187 2.79 -8.29 10.03
CA VAL A 187 1.39 -8.13 9.66
C VAL A 187 1.29 -7.01 8.63
N GLU A 188 0.77 -7.33 7.46
CA GLU A 188 0.38 -6.32 6.47
C GLU A 188 -1.07 -5.90 6.71
N VAL A 189 -1.30 -4.58 6.73
CA VAL A 189 -2.62 -3.99 6.94
C VAL A 189 -2.94 -3.01 5.82
N MET A 190 -4.18 -3.04 5.35
CA MET A 190 -4.71 -2.05 4.39
C MET A 190 -6.08 -1.57 4.88
N ALA A 191 -6.30 -0.25 4.85
CA ALA A 191 -7.56 0.33 5.34
C ALA A 191 -8.76 -0.09 4.48
N CYS A 192 -8.57 -0.23 3.17
CA CYS A 192 -9.60 -0.64 2.22
C CYS A 192 -9.65 -2.18 2.08
N PRO A 193 -10.85 -2.79 2.07
CA PRO A 193 -11.02 -4.18 1.63
C PRO A 193 -10.53 -4.35 0.20
N GLY A 194 -9.87 -5.47 -0.11
CA GLY A 194 -9.30 -5.73 -1.44
C GLY A 194 -7.99 -4.98 -1.77
N GLY A 195 -7.53 -4.06 -0.93
CA GLY A 195 -6.29 -3.31 -1.16
C GLY A 195 -6.51 -1.99 -1.92
N CYS A 196 -5.48 -1.50 -2.61
CA CYS A 196 -5.48 -0.15 -3.18
C CYS A 196 -6.38 -0.01 -4.42
N THR A 197 -6.66 -1.08 -5.15
CA THR A 197 -7.59 -1.06 -6.31
C THR A 197 -9.01 -0.70 -5.93
N ASN A 198 -9.39 -0.92 -4.66
CA ASN A 198 -10.66 -0.47 -4.09
C ASN A 198 -10.53 0.81 -3.24
N GLY A 199 -9.42 1.54 -3.37
CA GLY A 199 -9.16 2.75 -2.60
C GLY A 199 -10.25 3.82 -2.75
N GLY A 200 -10.33 4.74 -1.78
CA GLY A 200 -11.37 5.78 -1.78
C GLY A 200 -11.30 6.75 -2.96
N GLY A 201 -10.12 6.94 -3.55
CA GLY A 201 -9.91 7.83 -4.71
C GLY A 201 -10.17 7.18 -6.07
N GLN A 202 -10.62 5.92 -6.09
CA GLN A 202 -10.98 5.19 -7.30
C GLN A 202 -12.39 5.55 -7.78
N ILE A 203 -12.63 5.35 -9.08
CA ILE A 203 -13.96 5.46 -9.67
C ILE A 203 -14.82 4.29 -9.18
N LYS A 204 -16.00 4.61 -8.64
CA LYS A 204 -16.95 3.61 -8.15
C LYS A 204 -17.98 3.29 -9.24
N ILE A 205 -18.60 2.12 -9.15
CA ILE A 205 -19.57 1.66 -10.15
C ILE A 205 -20.81 2.56 -10.25
N ASP A 206 -21.16 3.24 -9.16
CA ASP A 206 -22.26 4.19 -9.06
C ASP A 206 -21.86 5.62 -9.44
N ASP A 207 -20.60 5.85 -9.84
CA ASP A 207 -20.18 7.15 -10.36
C ASP A 207 -20.94 7.44 -11.67
N PRO A 208 -21.49 8.67 -11.86
CA PRO A 208 -22.28 9.01 -13.05
C PRO A 208 -21.58 8.66 -14.36
N ILE A 209 -20.25 8.83 -14.43
CA ILE A 209 -19.47 8.55 -15.64
C ILE A 209 -19.47 7.05 -16.00
N VAL A 210 -19.54 6.17 -15.00
CA VAL A 210 -19.62 4.73 -15.20
C VAL A 210 -21.05 4.32 -15.53
N VAL A 211 -22.02 4.85 -14.79
CA VAL A 211 -23.45 4.55 -14.98
C VAL A 211 -23.90 4.90 -16.39
N GLU A 212 -23.55 6.10 -16.88
CA GLU A 212 -23.88 6.55 -18.23
C GLU A 212 -23.24 5.65 -19.30
N ARG A 213 -21.94 5.36 -19.18
CA ARG A 213 -21.19 4.59 -20.18
C ARG A 213 -21.57 3.11 -20.22
N LYS A 214 -21.95 2.52 -19.07
CA LYS A 214 -22.35 1.12 -18.98
C LYS A 214 -23.86 0.89 -19.09
N GLY A 215 -24.66 1.96 -19.11
CA GLY A 215 -26.12 1.86 -19.12
C GLY A 215 -26.68 1.14 -17.88
N LEU A 216 -26.05 1.32 -16.72
CA LEU A 216 -26.42 0.63 -15.48
C LEU A 216 -27.66 1.25 -14.82
N ALA A 217 -28.37 0.46 -14.03
CA ALA A 217 -29.44 0.95 -13.17
C ALA A 217 -28.88 1.91 -12.09
N ILE A 218 -29.72 2.84 -11.62
CA ILE A 218 -29.35 3.97 -10.71
C ILE A 218 -28.72 3.51 -9.38
N LYS A 219 -28.84 2.22 -9.00
CA LYS A 219 -28.21 1.66 -7.80
C LYS A 219 -27.64 0.26 -8.06
N PRO A 220 -26.34 0.12 -8.34
CA PRO A 220 -25.69 -1.18 -8.47
C PRO A 220 -25.70 -1.93 -7.14
N GLY A 221 -25.99 -3.23 -7.18
CA GLY A 221 -25.98 -4.11 -6.02
C GLY A 221 -24.58 -4.63 -5.66
N PRO A 222 -24.49 -5.48 -4.62
CA PRO A 222 -23.21 -6.05 -4.17
C PRO A 222 -22.50 -6.91 -5.22
N GLN A 223 -23.26 -7.55 -6.11
CA GLN A 223 -22.71 -8.41 -7.17
C GLN A 223 -22.06 -7.56 -8.26
N GLU A 224 -22.73 -6.49 -8.67
CA GLU A 224 -22.23 -5.53 -9.66
C GLU A 224 -20.99 -4.81 -9.12
N GLN A 225 -21.00 -4.42 -7.83
CA GLN A 225 -19.80 -3.89 -7.17
C GLN A 225 -18.63 -4.88 -7.24
N LYS A 226 -18.87 -6.17 -6.94
CA LYS A 226 -17.82 -7.19 -7.01
C LYS A 226 -17.28 -7.37 -8.44
N GLN A 227 -18.16 -7.35 -9.45
CA GLN A 227 -17.76 -7.45 -10.85
C GLN A 227 -16.94 -6.24 -11.28
N TRP A 228 -17.36 -5.03 -10.89
CA TRP A 228 -16.59 -3.81 -11.15
C TRP A 228 -15.19 -3.86 -10.53
N LEU A 229 -15.09 -4.28 -9.27
CA LEU A 229 -13.78 -4.47 -8.65
C LEU A 229 -12.92 -5.48 -9.42
N ALA A 230 -13.51 -6.58 -9.90
CA ALA A 230 -12.77 -7.57 -10.68
C ALA A 230 -12.26 -6.99 -12.01
N GLU A 231 -13.05 -6.15 -12.69
CA GLU A 231 -12.60 -5.43 -13.90
C GLU A 231 -11.49 -4.42 -13.58
N VAL A 232 -11.57 -3.72 -12.44
CA VAL A 232 -10.53 -2.79 -11.99
C VAL A 232 -9.24 -3.54 -11.65
N ASP A 233 -9.33 -4.69 -10.97
CA ASP A 233 -8.19 -5.56 -10.69
C ASP A 233 -7.58 -6.10 -12.00
N GLU A 234 -8.41 -6.59 -12.93
CA GLU A 234 -7.96 -7.03 -14.25
C GLU A 234 -7.24 -5.90 -15.00
N ALA A 235 -7.79 -4.69 -15.02
CA ALA A 235 -7.15 -3.53 -15.64
C ALA A 235 -5.82 -3.17 -14.95
N TYR A 236 -5.76 -3.26 -13.61
CA TYR A 236 -4.53 -3.01 -12.85
C TYR A 236 -3.41 -3.99 -13.23
N PHE A 237 -3.74 -5.28 -13.39
CA PHE A 237 -2.74 -6.31 -13.71
C PHE A 237 -2.48 -6.49 -15.21
N SER A 238 -3.37 -6.02 -16.10
CA SER A 238 -3.23 -6.14 -17.56
C SER A 238 -2.57 -4.93 -18.24
N ALA A 239 -2.55 -3.76 -17.57
CA ALA A 239 -1.95 -2.52 -18.12
C ALA A 239 -0.45 -2.66 -18.46
N GLU A 240 0.19 -3.75 -18.05
CA GLU A 240 1.63 -4.01 -18.23
C GLU A 240 1.91 -5.12 -19.28
N GLU A 241 0.88 -5.69 -19.95
CA GLU A 241 1.06 -6.66 -21.05
C GLU A 241 1.20 -6.01 -22.44
N ALA A 242 0.86 -4.73 -22.59
CA ALA A 242 0.70 -4.08 -23.89
C ALA A 242 1.98 -3.52 -24.53
N ASP A 243 3.13 -3.53 -23.84
CA ASP A 243 4.40 -2.93 -24.30
C ASP A 243 5.46 -3.97 -24.70
N ASP A 244 5.03 -5.19 -25.02
CA ASP A 244 5.83 -6.38 -25.37
C ASP A 244 6.45 -6.28 -26.79
N ARG A 245 7.07 -5.15 -27.12
CA ARG A 245 7.93 -5.01 -28.32
C ARG A 245 9.38 -5.22 -27.92
N ASP A 246 9.93 -6.34 -28.41
CA ASP A 246 11.33 -6.77 -28.32
C ASP A 246 12.35 -5.62 -28.31
N VAL A 247 12.86 -5.28 -27.12
CA VAL A 247 14.09 -4.49 -26.98
C VAL A 247 15.01 -5.23 -26.01
N VAL A 248 16.16 -5.62 -26.55
CA VAL A 248 17.22 -6.41 -25.91
C VAL A 248 17.70 -5.74 -24.62
N SER A 249 17.67 -6.48 -23.50
CA SER A 249 18.21 -6.03 -22.20
C SER A 249 19.67 -5.63 -22.35
N GLY A 250 19.93 -4.32 -22.22
CA GLY A 250 21.25 -3.74 -22.15
C GLY A 250 21.78 -3.84 -20.72
N CYS A 251 22.77 -4.72 -20.54
CA CYS A 251 23.69 -4.77 -19.39
C CYS A 251 23.19 -5.49 -18.12
N ASP A 252 22.62 -6.69 -18.24
CA ASP A 252 22.51 -7.60 -17.09
C ASP A 252 23.76 -8.50 -17.02
N VAL A 253 24.63 -8.22 -16.05
CA VAL A 253 25.57 -9.26 -15.58
C VAL A 253 24.71 -10.37 -14.99
N PRO A 254 24.80 -11.63 -15.45
CA PRO A 254 24.00 -12.72 -14.90
C PRO A 254 24.27 -12.89 -13.41
N ARG A 255 23.28 -12.54 -12.57
CA ARG A 255 23.38 -12.71 -11.11
C ARG A 255 22.70 -14.01 -10.70
N GLN A 256 23.35 -14.76 -9.81
CA GLN A 256 22.89 -16.08 -9.37
C GLN A 256 21.96 -16.03 -8.15
N ASP A 257 21.78 -14.85 -7.53
CA ASP A 257 21.09 -14.67 -6.25
C ASP A 257 19.60 -14.26 -6.41
N LEU A 258 18.94 -14.67 -7.48
CA LEU A 258 17.56 -14.25 -7.77
C LEU A 258 16.57 -14.84 -6.76
N VAL A 259 15.76 -13.96 -6.15
CA VAL A 259 14.60 -14.30 -5.33
C VAL A 259 13.37 -13.72 -6.03
N ASP A 260 12.54 -14.60 -6.57
CA ASP A 260 11.37 -14.23 -7.38
C ASP A 260 11.68 -13.27 -8.54
N GLY A 261 12.84 -13.44 -9.19
CA GLY A 261 13.29 -12.59 -10.30
C GLY A 261 13.99 -11.29 -9.88
N ILE A 262 14.06 -10.99 -8.58
CA ILE A 262 14.77 -9.83 -8.05
C ILE A 262 16.12 -10.27 -7.50
N SER A 263 17.22 -9.59 -7.85
CA SER A 263 18.54 -9.82 -7.24
C SER A 263 18.72 -8.95 -5.98
N PRO A 264 18.78 -9.53 -4.76
CA PRO A 264 19.00 -8.76 -3.54
C PRO A 264 20.37 -8.08 -3.50
N SER A 265 21.40 -8.64 -4.14
CA SER A 265 22.69 -7.96 -4.30
C SER A 265 22.56 -6.73 -5.19
N HIS A 266 21.85 -6.79 -6.32
CA HIS A 266 21.62 -5.62 -7.17
C HIS A 266 20.92 -4.47 -6.44
N ILE A 267 19.88 -4.77 -5.65
CA ILE A 267 19.19 -3.76 -4.83
C ILE A 267 20.17 -3.13 -3.82
N ARG A 268 20.94 -3.95 -3.09
CA ARG A 268 21.90 -3.45 -2.10
C ARG A 268 23.03 -2.63 -2.72
N ASP A 269 23.57 -3.06 -3.86
CA ASP A 269 24.62 -2.35 -4.58
C ASP A 269 24.12 -0.97 -5.05
N THR A 270 22.88 -0.90 -5.55
CA THR A 270 22.27 0.37 -5.99
C THR A 270 21.98 1.31 -4.82
N LEU A 271 21.49 0.78 -3.69
CA LEU A 271 21.29 1.60 -2.49
C LEU A 271 22.62 2.11 -1.93
N ALA A 272 23.67 1.27 -1.93
CA ALA A 272 25.01 1.68 -1.52
C ALA A 272 25.58 2.75 -2.45
N HIS A 273 25.36 2.64 -3.76
CA HIS A 273 25.70 3.68 -4.73
C HIS A 273 24.96 4.99 -4.43
N TRP A 274 23.64 4.93 -4.18
CA TRP A 274 22.85 6.10 -3.81
C TRP A 274 23.39 6.78 -2.55
N SER A 275 23.67 5.99 -1.51
CA SER A 275 24.29 6.50 -0.28
C SER A 275 25.64 7.17 -0.56
N GLY A 276 26.48 6.55 -1.39
CA GLY A 276 27.79 7.09 -1.77
C GLY A 276 27.72 8.43 -2.51
N ILE A 277 26.82 8.57 -3.49
CA ILE A 277 26.71 9.83 -4.26
C ILE A 277 26.06 10.97 -3.47
N THR A 278 25.20 10.66 -2.49
CA THR A 278 24.51 11.67 -1.68
C THR A 278 25.22 12.00 -0.37
N GLY A 279 26.11 11.11 0.11
CA GLY A 279 26.67 11.18 1.46
C GLY A 279 25.64 10.93 2.56
N VAL A 280 24.46 10.40 2.22
CA VAL A 280 23.41 10.05 3.19
C VAL A 280 23.54 8.58 3.55
N ASP A 281 23.70 8.28 4.83
CA ASP A 281 23.82 6.90 5.31
C ASP A 281 22.57 6.08 4.98
N LEU A 282 22.77 4.78 4.72
CA LEU A 282 21.70 3.86 4.30
C LEU A 282 20.54 3.79 5.30
N ASP A 283 20.84 3.83 6.60
CA ASP A 283 19.82 3.80 7.64
C ASP A 283 18.88 5.01 7.57
N ARG A 284 19.41 6.18 7.23
CA ARG A 284 18.62 7.39 6.98
C ARG A 284 17.95 7.40 5.61
N LEU A 285 18.57 6.78 4.61
CA LEU A 285 18.07 6.77 3.23
C LEU A 285 16.88 5.81 3.04
N VAL A 286 16.94 4.60 3.61
CA VAL A 286 15.97 3.53 3.31
C VAL A 286 15.23 2.96 4.50
N PHE A 287 15.70 3.16 5.74
CA PHE A 287 14.97 2.63 6.89
C PHE A 287 13.96 3.65 7.40
N THR A 288 12.72 3.21 7.56
CA THR A 288 11.71 3.99 8.23
C THR A 288 11.95 3.91 9.73
N THR A 289 12.29 5.05 10.35
CA THR A 289 12.29 5.14 11.81
C THR A 289 10.86 5.09 12.32
N TYR A 290 10.59 4.34 13.39
CA TYR A 290 9.38 4.55 14.18
C TYR A 290 9.34 6.02 14.60
N ARG A 291 8.38 6.77 14.08
CA ARG A 291 8.11 8.14 14.50
C ARG A 291 6.76 8.14 15.21
N GLU A 292 6.77 8.53 16.47
CA GLU A 292 5.56 8.71 17.24
C GLU A 292 4.69 9.75 16.53
N VAL A 293 3.54 9.31 16.04
CA VAL A 293 2.56 10.20 15.42
C VAL A 293 1.86 10.95 16.53
N VAL A 294 2.24 12.21 16.75
CA VAL A 294 1.47 13.13 17.59
C VAL A 294 0.18 13.46 16.82
N SER A 295 -0.89 12.71 17.09
CA SER A 295 -2.20 12.99 16.50
C SER A 295 -2.80 14.24 17.14
N ASP A 296 -2.89 15.30 16.36
CA ASP A 296 -3.67 16.50 16.69
C ASP A 296 -5.07 16.48 16.06
N VAL A 297 -5.42 15.39 15.34
CA VAL A 297 -6.77 15.16 14.82
C VAL A 297 -7.77 15.15 16.00
N GLY A 298 -8.62 16.18 16.06
CA GLY A 298 -9.62 16.35 17.11
C GLY A 298 -9.20 17.20 18.31
N LYS A 299 -8.08 17.93 18.24
CA LYS A 299 -7.73 18.98 19.23
C LYS A 299 -8.05 20.37 18.66
N ASP A 300 -8.48 21.30 19.52
CA ASP A 300 -9.17 22.58 19.24
C ASP A 300 -8.47 23.63 18.33
N LYS A 301 -7.49 23.27 17.51
CA LYS A 301 -6.90 24.17 16.51
C LYS A 301 -7.27 23.69 15.11
N THR A 302 -8.14 24.46 14.45
CA THR A 302 -8.47 24.29 13.05
C THR A 302 -7.23 24.44 12.17
N THR A 303 -6.65 23.31 11.80
CA THR A 303 -5.47 23.21 10.91
C THR A 303 -5.91 23.01 9.46
N ASP A 304 -5.07 23.35 8.50
CA ASP A 304 -5.36 23.13 7.07
C ASP A 304 -5.61 21.63 6.75
N THR A 305 -5.07 20.73 7.56
CA THR A 305 -5.37 19.30 7.58
C THR A 305 -6.85 19.01 7.82
N GLU A 306 -7.51 19.73 8.73
CA GLU A 306 -8.97 19.60 8.94
C GLU A 306 -9.77 20.12 7.75
N ARG A 307 -9.27 21.15 7.03
CA ARG A 307 -9.89 21.58 5.77
C ARG A 307 -9.78 20.50 4.70
N VAL A 308 -8.63 19.83 4.59
CA VAL A 308 -8.44 18.69 3.66
C VAL A 308 -9.35 17.52 4.04
N VAL A 309 -9.48 17.20 5.34
CA VAL A 309 -10.41 16.17 5.83
C VAL A 309 -11.88 16.55 5.55
N GLN A 310 -12.27 17.82 5.75
CA GLN A 310 -13.62 18.29 5.44
C GLN A 310 -13.92 18.27 3.94
N LEU A 311 -12.94 18.60 3.09
CA LEU A 311 -13.06 18.47 1.64
C LEU A 311 -13.16 16.99 1.21
N ALA A 312 -12.34 16.11 1.78
CA ALA A 312 -12.39 14.67 1.52
C ALA A 312 -13.73 14.04 1.98
N GLY A 313 -14.25 14.47 3.13
CA GLY A 313 -15.56 14.03 3.64
C GLY A 313 -16.74 14.56 2.82
N LYS A 314 -16.66 15.77 2.26
CA LYS A 314 -17.71 16.34 1.39
C LYS A 314 -17.79 15.68 0.01
N ILE A 315 -16.73 15.02 -0.46
CA ILE A 315 -16.68 14.33 -1.77
C ILE A 315 -17.25 12.90 -1.70
N GLY A 316 -17.90 12.51 -0.59
CA GLY A 316 -18.62 11.24 -0.48
C GLY A 316 -17.83 10.10 0.17
N GLY A 317 -16.73 10.43 0.87
CA GLY A 317 -16.07 9.50 1.79
C GLY A 317 -16.85 9.36 3.09
N GLY A 318 -17.96 8.61 3.06
CA GLY A 318 -18.63 8.14 4.27
C GLY A 318 -17.77 7.08 4.96
N TRP A 319 -17.32 7.39 6.17
CA TRP A 319 -16.54 6.52 7.06
C TRP A 319 -17.26 5.23 7.44
#